data_AF-A0A515KJM9-F1
#
_entry.id   AF-A0A515KJM9-F1
#
_cell.length_a   1.000
_cell.length_b   1.000
_cell.length_c   1.000
_cell.angle_alpha   90.00
_cell.angle_beta   90.00
_cell.angle_gamma   90.00
#
_symmetry.space_group_name_H-M   'P 1'
#
loop_
_entity.id
_entity.type
_entity.pdbx_description
1 polymer ?
#
loop_
_entity_poly.entity_id
_entity_poly.type
_entity_poly.pdbx_seq_one_letter_code
_entity_poly.pdbx_strand_id
1 'polypeptide(L)'
;MSMEIYVLSDRQLSSMEAWQTAVEQSGVSLRLSPATPFADLHGALPVVLDQRPTAFECDHCNARELMEDPPAEVGFDRAWAYALAFRWGADIYAGASAYAAAAAYAAATDGVILDCEEGQFISAQRAVEISRELAQSQPMIDEAVRRVLELFKKQAPQ
;
A
#
# COMPACT_ATOMS: atom_id res chain seq x y z
N MET A 1 -14.52 1.37 6.00
CA MET A 1 -13.42 2.36 6.08
C MET A 1 -12.33 1.86 5.16
N SER A 2 -11.76 2.74 4.34
CA SER A 2 -10.54 2.45 3.58
C SER A 2 -9.35 2.75 4.47
N MET A 3 -8.32 1.90 4.41
CA MET A 3 -7.00 2.21 4.95
C MET A 3 -6.23 3.01 3.90
N GLU A 4 -5.33 3.88 4.34
CA GLU A 4 -4.56 4.75 3.46
C GLU A 4 -3.14 5.04 3.98
N ILE A 5 -2.20 5.14 3.04
CA ILE A 5 -0.84 5.65 3.28
C ILE A 5 -0.43 6.59 2.16
N TYR A 6 0.50 7.48 2.45
CA TYR A 6 1.04 8.43 1.48
C TYR A 6 2.54 8.28 1.39
N VAL A 7 3.10 8.32 0.19
CA VAL A 7 4.54 8.50 0.00
C VAL A 7 4.82 9.95 -0.37
N LEU A 8 5.65 10.61 0.42
CA LEU A 8 6.09 11.99 0.20
C LEU A 8 7.53 11.99 -0.28
N SER A 9 7.82 12.79 -1.31
CA SER A 9 9.15 12.81 -1.93
C SER A 9 9.44 14.12 -2.65
N ASP A 10 10.72 14.43 -2.83
CA ASP A 10 11.19 15.58 -3.63
C ASP A 10 11.43 15.22 -5.10
N ARG A 11 11.30 13.93 -5.44
CA ARG A 11 11.47 13.39 -6.79
C ARG A 11 10.38 12.38 -7.08
N GLN A 12 10.02 12.28 -8.35
CA GLN A 12 9.04 11.31 -8.83
C GLN A 12 9.72 10.26 -9.70
N LEU A 13 9.25 9.00 -9.63
CA LEU A 13 9.59 8.04 -10.68
C LEU A 13 8.94 8.45 -12.00
N SER A 14 9.54 8.09 -13.13
CA SER A 14 9.07 8.52 -14.46
C SER A 14 8.24 7.47 -15.20
N SER A 15 8.19 6.23 -14.73
CA SER A 15 7.51 5.13 -15.42
C SER A 15 7.13 3.96 -14.50
N MET A 16 6.22 3.10 -14.99
CA MET A 16 5.91 1.81 -14.36
C MET A 16 7.12 0.89 -14.27
N GLU A 17 7.97 0.90 -15.28
CA GLU A 17 9.17 0.07 -15.32
C GLU A 17 10.19 0.48 -14.24
N ALA A 18 10.37 1.79 -14.03
CA ALA A 18 11.22 2.30 -12.97
C ALA A 18 10.70 1.90 -11.59
N TRP A 19 9.38 1.96 -11.38
CA TRP A 19 8.77 1.51 -10.13
C TRP A 19 8.86 0.00 -9.95
N GLN A 20 8.59 -0.78 -10.99
CA GLN A 20 8.77 -2.24 -10.96
C GLN A 20 10.21 -2.64 -10.63
N THR A 21 11.21 -1.94 -11.18
CA THR A 21 12.63 -2.17 -10.87
C THR A 21 12.92 -1.93 -9.39
N ALA A 22 12.35 -0.86 -8.81
CA ALA A 22 12.49 -0.59 -7.38
C ALA A 22 11.84 -1.68 -6.52
N VAL A 23 10.69 -2.21 -6.96
CA VAL A 23 10.01 -3.33 -6.28
C VAL A 23 10.91 -4.57 -6.30
N GLU A 24 11.52 -4.90 -7.42
CA GLU A 24 12.43 -6.05 -7.54
C GLU A 24 13.66 -5.90 -6.62
N GLN A 25 14.19 -4.68 -6.48
CA GLN A 25 15.30 -4.39 -5.56
C GLN A 25 14.93 -4.53 -4.08
N SER A 26 13.65 -4.36 -3.72
CA SER A 26 13.17 -4.55 -2.34
C SER A 26 13.13 -6.03 -1.92
N GLY A 27 13.20 -6.96 -2.88
CA GLY A 27 13.11 -8.40 -2.64
C GLY A 27 11.70 -8.89 -2.31
N VAL A 28 10.67 -8.04 -2.44
CA VAL A 28 9.27 -8.44 -2.35
C VAL A 28 8.80 -8.96 -3.71
N SER A 29 8.15 -10.12 -3.75
CA SER A 29 7.60 -10.70 -4.98
C SER A 29 6.26 -10.05 -5.34
N LEU A 30 6.32 -8.77 -5.69
CA LEU A 30 5.21 -7.96 -6.19
C LEU A 30 5.44 -7.58 -7.65
N ARG A 31 4.39 -7.68 -8.47
CA ARG A 31 4.39 -7.21 -9.86
C ARG A 31 3.28 -6.19 -10.07
N LEU A 32 3.65 -5.00 -10.52
CA LEU A 32 2.75 -3.92 -10.91
C LEU A 32 2.21 -4.19 -12.32
N SER A 33 0.93 -3.89 -12.55
CA SER A 33 0.37 -3.94 -13.90
C SER A 33 0.94 -2.79 -14.76
N PRO A 34 1.47 -3.09 -15.96
CA PRO A 34 1.93 -2.05 -16.89
C PRO A 34 0.78 -1.43 -17.71
N ALA A 35 -0.47 -1.82 -17.47
CA ALA A 35 -1.61 -1.41 -18.28
C ALA A 35 -1.92 0.10 -18.20
N THR A 36 -1.64 0.72 -17.05
CA THR A 36 -1.84 2.16 -16.83
C THR A 36 -0.47 2.84 -16.79
N PRO A 37 -0.22 3.87 -17.62
CA PRO A 37 0.99 4.68 -17.53
C PRO A 37 1.13 5.31 -16.14
N PHE A 38 2.36 5.42 -15.63
CA PHE A 38 2.59 5.99 -14.29
C PHE A 38 2.02 7.40 -14.13
N ALA A 39 2.14 8.26 -15.14
CA ALA A 39 1.61 9.62 -15.11
C ALA A 39 0.07 9.68 -15.02
N ASP A 40 -0.61 8.63 -15.46
CA ASP A 40 -2.06 8.55 -15.53
C ASP A 40 -2.66 7.71 -14.38
N LEU A 41 -1.86 7.41 -13.35
CA LEU A 41 -2.36 6.67 -12.18
C LEU A 41 -3.47 7.45 -11.49
N HIS A 42 -4.66 6.85 -11.50
CA HIS A 42 -5.83 7.33 -10.81
C HIS A 42 -6.76 6.16 -10.49
N GLY A 43 -7.02 5.90 -9.22
CA GLY A 43 -7.83 4.77 -8.76
C GLY A 43 -7.11 3.41 -8.80
N ALA A 44 -7.84 2.34 -9.12
CA ALA A 44 -7.35 0.98 -8.94
C ALA A 44 -6.12 0.65 -9.81
N LEU A 45 -5.04 0.23 -9.16
CA LEU A 45 -3.84 -0.34 -9.75
C LEU A 45 -3.82 -1.86 -9.51
N PRO A 46 -4.08 -2.68 -10.54
CA PRO A 46 -3.97 -4.14 -10.44
C PRO A 46 -2.52 -4.57 -10.22
N VAL A 47 -2.32 -5.54 -9.35
CA VAL A 47 -1.00 -6.10 -9.02
C VAL A 47 -1.07 -7.61 -8.81
N VAL A 48 0.10 -8.25 -8.79
CA VAL A 48 0.24 -9.67 -8.43
C VAL A 48 1.26 -9.77 -7.29
N LEU A 49 0.80 -10.18 -6.11
CA LEU A 49 1.64 -10.44 -4.93
C LEU A 49 1.75 -11.96 -4.74
N ASP A 50 2.97 -12.51 -4.76
CA ASP A 50 3.22 -13.95 -4.59
C ASP A 50 2.31 -14.84 -5.48
N GLN A 51 2.19 -14.49 -6.77
CA GLN A 51 1.31 -15.14 -7.76
C GLN A 51 -0.20 -14.97 -7.54
N ARG A 52 -0.63 -14.19 -6.53
CA ARG A 52 -2.03 -13.87 -6.28
C ARG A 52 -2.39 -12.50 -6.87
N PRO A 53 -3.38 -12.42 -7.78
CA PRO A 53 -3.92 -11.14 -8.22
C PRO A 53 -4.64 -10.41 -7.08
N THR A 54 -4.38 -9.12 -6.95
CA THR A 54 -5.08 -8.19 -6.06
C THR A 54 -5.00 -6.77 -6.66
N ALA A 55 -5.50 -5.76 -5.95
CA ALA A 55 -5.38 -4.37 -6.36
C ALA A 55 -5.44 -3.45 -5.14
N PHE A 56 -4.76 -2.32 -5.23
CA PHE A 56 -4.93 -1.17 -4.35
C PHE A 56 -5.20 0.07 -5.22
N GLU A 57 -5.76 1.12 -4.66
CA GLU A 57 -5.92 2.39 -5.35
C GLU A 57 -4.64 3.23 -5.23
N CYS A 58 -4.23 3.88 -6.31
CA CYS A 58 -3.04 4.71 -6.36
C CYS A 58 -3.30 5.99 -7.15
N ASP A 59 -2.98 7.13 -6.55
CA ASP A 59 -3.27 8.45 -7.11
C ASP A 59 -2.12 9.41 -6.86
N HIS A 60 -1.81 10.25 -7.85
CA HIS A 60 -1.00 11.43 -7.63
C HIS A 60 -1.78 12.46 -6.82
N CYS A 61 -1.18 12.93 -5.73
CA CYS A 61 -1.78 13.94 -4.87
C CYS A 61 -0.98 15.24 -4.89
N ASN A 62 -1.66 16.35 -4.63
CA ASN A 62 -1.00 17.61 -4.36
C ASN A 62 -0.39 17.58 -2.96
N ALA A 63 0.94 17.48 -2.88
CA ALA A 63 1.65 17.43 -1.60
C ALA A 63 1.40 18.66 -0.72
N ARG A 64 1.21 19.84 -1.31
CA ARG A 64 0.93 21.06 -0.55
C ARG A 64 -0.43 20.98 0.13
N GLU A 65 -1.47 20.61 -0.62
CA GLU A 65 -2.82 20.46 -0.06
C GLU A 65 -2.84 19.41 1.06
N LEU A 66 -2.15 18.27 0.86
CA LEU A 66 -2.01 17.22 1.86
C LEU A 66 -1.30 17.72 3.15
N MET A 67 -0.33 18.62 3.04
CA MET A 67 0.37 19.16 4.21
C MET A 67 -0.41 20.29 4.90
N GLU A 68 -1.29 20.99 4.18
CA GLU A 68 -2.17 22.04 4.73
C GLU A 68 -3.35 21.45 5.51
N ASP A 69 -3.88 20.30 5.07
CA ASP A 69 -4.95 19.55 5.73
C ASP A 69 -4.58 18.06 5.84
N PRO A 70 -3.69 17.70 6.80
CA PRO A 70 -3.18 16.34 6.87
C PRO A 70 -4.23 15.35 7.39
N PRO A 71 -4.26 14.12 6.84
CA PRO A 71 -5.20 13.07 7.25
C PRO A 71 -4.94 12.53 8.66
N ALA A 72 -3.80 12.89 9.26
CA ALA A 72 -3.43 12.53 10.63
C ALA A 72 -2.76 13.72 11.33
N GLU A 73 -2.77 13.73 12.66
CA GLU A 73 -2.06 14.72 13.47
C GLU A 73 -0.54 14.50 13.43
N VAL A 74 0.07 14.81 12.29
CA VAL A 74 1.50 14.64 12.03
C VAL A 74 2.17 15.97 11.70
N GLY A 75 3.41 16.15 12.17
CA GLY A 75 4.24 17.29 11.80
C GLY A 75 5.17 16.95 10.63
N PHE A 76 5.15 17.75 9.56
CA PHE A 76 6.10 17.64 8.47
C PHE A 76 7.40 18.39 8.79
N ASP A 77 8.54 17.77 8.52
CA ASP A 77 9.86 18.37 8.71
C ASP A 77 10.21 19.41 7.63
N ARG A 78 9.55 19.31 6.47
CA ARG A 78 9.74 20.15 5.29
C ARG A 78 8.50 20.17 4.40
N ALA A 79 8.50 21.07 3.42
CA ALA A 79 7.51 21.05 2.34
C ALA A 79 7.95 20.09 1.23
N TRP A 80 7.30 18.93 1.13
CA TRP A 80 7.53 17.94 0.08
C TRP A 80 6.95 18.38 -1.27
N ALA A 81 7.63 18.00 -2.37
CA ALA A 81 7.20 18.39 -3.72
C ALA A 81 6.11 17.48 -4.31
N TYR A 82 6.17 16.18 -4.02
CA TYR A 82 5.29 15.17 -4.59
C TYR A 82 4.68 14.29 -3.50
N ALA A 83 3.42 13.87 -3.73
CA ALA A 83 2.71 12.92 -2.90
C ALA A 83 2.06 11.85 -3.78
N LEU A 84 2.17 10.59 -3.38
CA LEU A 84 1.48 9.47 -4.01
C LEU A 84 0.64 8.76 -2.95
N ALA A 85 -0.68 8.71 -3.14
CA ALA A 85 -1.61 8.05 -2.23
C ALA A 85 -1.75 6.57 -2.58
N PHE A 86 -1.96 5.77 -1.54
CA PHE A 86 -2.20 4.34 -1.62
C PHE A 86 -3.39 4.01 -0.72
N ARG A 87 -4.45 3.43 -1.28
CA ARG A 87 -5.69 3.16 -0.54
C ARG A 87 -6.19 1.75 -0.78
N TRP A 88 -6.75 1.12 0.24
CA TRP A 88 -7.32 -0.22 0.11
C TRP A 88 -8.46 -0.45 1.11
N GLY A 89 -9.35 -1.40 0.80
CA GLY A 89 -10.40 -1.85 1.70
C GLY A 89 -9.92 -2.93 2.68
N ALA A 90 -10.84 -3.69 3.27
CA ALA A 90 -10.53 -4.80 4.17
C ALA A 90 -9.98 -6.06 3.44
N ASP A 91 -9.06 -5.88 2.49
CA ASP A 91 -8.30 -6.94 1.82
C ASP A 91 -6.84 -6.86 2.26
N ILE A 92 -6.38 -7.90 2.94
CA ILE A 92 -5.02 -8.01 3.50
C ILE A 92 -3.97 -8.10 2.39
N TYR A 93 -4.27 -8.73 1.26
CA TYR A 93 -3.34 -8.78 0.13
C TYR A 93 -3.24 -7.43 -0.56
N ALA A 94 -4.35 -6.70 -0.65
CA ALA A 94 -4.34 -5.33 -1.13
C ALA A 94 -3.45 -4.47 -0.23
N GLY A 95 -3.63 -4.54 1.09
CA GLY A 95 -2.79 -3.81 2.05
C GLY A 95 -1.31 -4.22 2.00
N ALA A 96 -1.03 -5.52 2.01
CA ALA A 96 0.34 -6.02 1.89
C ALA A 96 1.02 -5.52 0.60
N SER A 97 0.28 -5.52 -0.52
CA SER A 97 0.79 -5.04 -1.79
C SER A 97 0.96 -3.51 -1.84
N ALA A 98 0.07 -2.75 -1.20
CA ALA A 98 0.16 -1.29 -1.08
C ALA A 98 1.42 -0.88 -0.30
N TYR A 99 1.65 -1.49 0.87
CA TYR A 99 2.86 -1.25 1.66
C TYR A 99 4.15 -1.62 0.91
N ALA A 100 4.17 -2.76 0.20
CA ALA A 100 5.33 -3.14 -0.60
C ALA A 100 5.60 -2.16 -1.75
N ALA A 101 4.55 -1.73 -2.46
CA ALA A 101 4.67 -0.77 -3.55
C ALA A 101 5.15 0.60 -3.05
N ALA A 102 4.56 1.08 -1.94
CA ALA A 102 4.93 2.33 -1.28
C ALA A 102 6.37 2.29 -0.77
N ALA A 103 6.81 1.19 -0.16
CA ALA A 103 8.18 0.98 0.29
C ALA A 103 9.19 1.10 -0.85
N ALA A 104 8.93 0.40 -1.96
CA ALA A 104 9.77 0.45 -3.15
C ALA A 104 9.84 1.88 -3.73
N TYR A 105 8.70 2.58 -3.79
CA TYR A 105 8.64 3.95 -4.29
C TYR A 105 9.44 4.91 -3.40
N ALA A 106 9.23 4.84 -2.08
CA ALA A 106 9.92 5.68 -1.11
C ALA A 106 11.44 5.43 -1.17
N ALA A 107 11.87 4.17 -1.22
CA ALA A 107 13.29 3.83 -1.33
C ALA A 107 13.93 4.37 -2.61
N ALA A 108 13.24 4.30 -3.75
CA ALA A 108 13.76 4.78 -5.02
C ALA A 108 13.79 6.31 -5.15
N THR A 109 12.97 7.01 -4.36
CA THR A 109 12.83 8.47 -4.41
C THR A 109 13.55 9.20 -3.27
N ASP A 110 14.12 8.47 -2.31
CA ASP A 110 14.56 8.99 -1.00
C ASP A 110 13.42 9.68 -0.23
N GLY A 111 12.20 9.13 -0.38
CA GLY A 111 10.97 9.62 0.23
C GLY A 111 10.66 9.01 1.60
N VAL A 112 9.58 9.48 2.22
CA VAL A 112 9.04 8.98 3.49
C VAL A 112 7.60 8.52 3.31
N ILE A 113 7.15 7.60 4.16
CA ILE A 113 5.79 7.04 4.11
C ILE A 113 5.03 7.56 5.32
N LEU A 114 3.91 8.24 5.13
CA LEU A 114 2.95 8.55 6.17
C LEU A 114 1.97 7.40 6.30
N ASP A 115 1.97 6.74 7.45
CA ASP A 115 0.93 5.80 7.85
C ASP A 115 -0.18 6.58 8.56
N CYS A 116 -1.35 6.66 7.95
CA CYS A 116 -2.47 7.44 8.48
C CYS A 116 -3.18 6.75 9.65
N GLU A 117 -3.11 5.41 9.73
CA GLU A 117 -3.72 4.65 10.82
C GLU A 117 -2.89 4.78 12.09
N GLU A 118 -1.56 4.74 11.97
CA GLU A 118 -0.65 4.95 13.09
C GLU A 118 -0.33 6.44 13.36
N GLY A 119 -0.68 7.32 12.41
CA GLY A 119 -0.43 8.77 12.50
C GLY A 119 1.05 9.14 12.52
N GLN A 120 1.91 8.37 11.85
CA GLN A 120 3.35 8.56 11.91
C GLN A 120 4.07 8.29 10.58
N PHE A 121 5.26 8.85 10.46
CA PHE A 121 6.16 8.52 9.37
C PHE A 121 6.89 7.20 9.64
N ILE A 122 6.85 6.29 8.67
CA ILE A 122 7.57 5.03 8.69
C ILE A 122 8.62 4.98 7.57
N SER A 123 9.66 4.19 7.79
CA SER A 123 10.70 3.96 6.79
C SER A 123 10.22 2.95 5.72
N ALA A 124 10.86 2.99 4.55
CA ALA A 124 10.64 1.97 3.51
C ALA A 124 10.88 0.54 4.06
N GLN A 125 11.88 0.36 4.91
CA GLN A 125 12.17 -0.93 5.54
C GLN A 125 11.02 -1.38 6.46
N ARG A 126 10.46 -0.48 7.28
CA ARG A 126 9.30 -0.81 8.12
C ARG A 126 8.07 -1.15 7.28
N ALA A 127 7.83 -0.43 6.19
CA ALA A 127 6.73 -0.76 5.28
C ALA A 127 6.89 -2.14 4.62
N VAL A 128 8.11 -2.56 4.27
CA VAL A 128 8.37 -3.94 3.82
C VAL A 128 8.06 -4.97 4.91
N GLU A 129 8.39 -4.67 6.17
CA GLU A 129 8.05 -5.55 7.30
C GLU A 129 6.54 -5.68 7.48
N ILE A 130 5.81 -4.56 7.48
CA ILE A 130 4.34 -4.54 7.56
C ILE A 130 3.73 -5.35 6.41
N SER A 131 4.23 -5.17 5.18
CA SER A 131 3.78 -5.94 4.02
C SER A 131 3.89 -7.46 4.26
N ARG A 132 5.03 -7.91 4.82
CA ARG A 132 5.26 -9.32 5.14
C ARG A 132 4.39 -9.79 6.30
N GLU A 133 4.27 -9.01 7.36
CA GLU A 133 3.41 -9.29 8.52
C GLU A 133 1.95 -9.50 8.08
N LEU A 134 1.43 -8.61 7.23
CA LEU A 134 0.10 -8.71 6.65
C LEU A 134 -0.04 -9.99 5.81
N ALA A 135 0.85 -10.23 4.85
CA ALA A 135 0.81 -11.42 4.00
C ALA A 135 0.88 -12.74 4.82
N GLN A 136 1.67 -12.77 5.89
CA GLN A 136 1.82 -13.93 6.77
C GLN A 136 0.63 -14.14 7.73
N SER A 137 -0.12 -13.08 8.05
CA SER A 137 -1.29 -13.17 8.93
C SER A 137 -2.48 -13.88 8.27
N GLN A 138 -2.52 -13.93 6.93
CA GLN A 138 -3.68 -14.44 6.20
C GLN A 138 -4.08 -15.88 6.53
N PRO A 139 -3.17 -16.88 6.55
CA PRO A 139 -3.58 -18.27 6.79
C PRO A 139 -4.32 -18.45 8.11
N MET A 140 -3.95 -17.66 9.13
CA MET A 140 -4.65 -17.65 10.41
C MET A 140 -6.06 -17.06 10.28
N ILE A 141 -6.21 -15.97 9.52
CA ILE A 141 -7.50 -15.30 9.31
C ILE A 141 -8.44 -16.15 8.45
N ASP A 142 -7.93 -16.77 7.39
CA ASP A 142 -8.69 -17.71 6.55
C ASP A 142 -9.23 -18.88 7.37
N GLU A 143 -8.40 -19.47 8.23
CA GLU A 143 -8.80 -20.55 9.13
C GLU A 143 -9.84 -20.09 10.16
N ALA A 144 -9.67 -18.89 10.74
CA ALA A 144 -10.63 -18.33 11.69
C ALA A 144 -12.01 -18.08 11.03
N VAL A 145 -12.03 -17.48 9.83
CA VAL A 145 -13.26 -17.25 9.05
C VAL A 145 -13.91 -18.59 8.70
N ARG A 146 -13.12 -19.58 8.26
CA ARG A 146 -13.65 -20.92 7.95
C ARG A 146 -14.33 -21.56 9.16
N ARG A 147 -13.71 -21.51 10.34
CA ARG A 147 -14.29 -22.04 11.58
C ARG A 147 -15.60 -21.36 11.96
N VAL A 148 -15.67 -20.04 11.83
CA VAL A 148 -16.90 -19.28 12.10
C VAL A 148 -18.02 -19.70 11.15
N LEU A 149 -17.74 -19.81 9.85
CA LEU A 149 -18.72 -20.27 8.86
C LEU A 149 -19.20 -21.71 9.14
N GLU A 150 -18.32 -22.60 9.59
CA GLU A 150 -18.67 -23.97 9.98
C GLU A 150 -19.60 -24.00 11.21
N LEU A 151 -19.39 -23.10 12.19
CA LEU A 151 -20.27 -22.99 13.36
C LEU A 151 -21.67 -22.49 12.99
N PHE A 152 -21.76 -21.47 12.13
CA PHE A 152 -23.06 -20.97 11.65
C PHE A 152 -23.83 -22.02 10.84
N LYS A 153 -23.14 -22.82 10.02
CA LYS A 153 -23.77 -23.93 9.28
C LYS A 153 -24.33 -25.01 10.20
N LYS A 154 -23.70 -25.27 11.35
CA LYS A 154 -24.18 -26.25 12.35
C LYS A 154 -25.35 -25.76 13.20
N GLN A 155 -25.59 -24.44 13.24
CA GLN A 155 -26.65 -23.80 14.03
C GLN A 155 -27.89 -23.41 13.22
N ALA A 156 -27.87 -23.56 11.88
CA ALA A 156 -29.05 -23.34 11.06
C ALA A 156 -30.08 -24.47 11.31
N PRO A 157 -31.31 -24.18 11.78
CA PRO A 157 -32.36 -25.19 11.88
C PRO A 157 -32.76 -25.69 10.49
N GLN A 158 -33.00 -27.01 10.37
CA GLN A 158 -33.52 -27.65 9.16
C GLN A 158 -34.91 -27.14 8.78
#